data_AF-A0A521PKA7-F1
#
_entry.id   AF-A0A521PKA7-F1
#
_cell.length_a   1.000
_cell.length_b   1.000
_cell.length_c   1.000
_cell.angle_alpha   90.00
_cell.angle_beta   90.00
_cell.angle_gamma   90.00
#
_symmetry.space_group_name_H-M   'P 1'
#
loop_
_entity.id
_entity.type
_entity.pdbx_description
1 polymer ?
#
loop_
_entity_poly.entity_id
_entity_poly.type
_entity_poly.pdbx_seq_one_letter_code
_entity_poly.pdbx_strand_id
1 'polypeptide(L)'
;MRNRLIAAIVFATASTALVAVPTAAEAKRVLVCKDVKNKANNGTIIGAVGGGVLGNVVAGSGNKTEGTLIGAGVGAVAGHQIAKSNAKKKRCHYEYR
;
A
#
# COMPACT_ATOMS: atom_id res chain seq x y z
N MET A 1 18.44 26.96 -3.79
CA MET A 1 18.49 25.52 -4.15
C MET A 1 19.32 24.76 -3.12
N ARG A 2 18.70 24.34 -2.01
CA ARG A 2 19.29 23.55 -0.93
C ARG A 2 18.17 22.65 -0.44
N ASN A 3 18.40 21.33 -0.43
CA ASN A 3 17.49 20.25 -0.02
C ASN A 3 17.00 19.34 -1.18
N ARG A 4 17.94 18.70 -1.87
CA ARG A 4 17.67 17.54 -2.75
C ARG A 4 18.39 16.26 -2.34
N LEU A 5 18.99 16.22 -1.15
CA LEU A 5 19.85 15.10 -0.72
C LEU A 5 19.26 14.17 0.36
N ILE A 6 18.01 14.36 0.80
CA ILE A 6 17.42 13.54 1.89
C ILE A 6 16.54 12.38 1.36
N ALA A 7 16.30 12.28 0.05
CA ALA A 7 15.37 11.28 -0.50
C ALA A 7 15.98 9.91 -0.87
N ALA A 8 17.30 9.72 -0.76
CA ALA A 8 17.98 8.57 -1.39
C ALA A 8 18.37 7.41 -0.44
N ILE A 9 18.11 7.48 0.87
CA ILE A 9 18.71 6.54 1.84
C ILE A 9 17.81 5.33 2.20
N VAL A 10 16.57 5.22 1.72
CA VAL A 10 15.63 4.17 2.19
C VAL A 10 15.60 2.90 1.30
N PHE A 11 16.34 2.84 0.19
CA PHE A 11 16.22 1.73 -0.78
C PHE A 11 17.21 0.56 -0.63
N ALA A 12 18.08 0.54 0.38
CA ALA A 12 19.25 -0.35 0.40
C ALA A 12 19.18 -1.61 1.29
N THR A 13 18.07 -1.93 1.96
CA THR A 13 18.06 -3.07 2.91
C THR A 13 16.84 -3.98 2.79
N ALA A 14 16.68 -4.65 1.64
CA ALA A 14 15.96 -5.93 1.59
C ALA A 14 16.20 -6.60 0.24
N SER A 15 16.93 -7.73 0.21
CA SER A 15 16.61 -8.93 -0.61
C SER A 15 17.75 -9.96 -0.55
N THR A 16 17.92 -10.62 0.60
CA THR A 16 18.39 -12.01 0.63
C THR A 16 17.20 -12.84 1.10
N ALA A 17 16.47 -13.44 0.15
CA ALA A 17 15.42 -14.40 0.45
C ALA A 17 15.90 -15.79 0.01
N LEU A 18 16.21 -16.63 1.00
CA LEU A 18 16.46 -18.05 0.84
C LEU A 18 15.22 -18.72 0.23
N VAL A 19 15.41 -19.43 -0.88
CA VAL A 19 14.36 -20.20 -1.53
C VAL A 19 14.11 -21.46 -0.69
N ALA A 20 13.00 -21.47 0.04
CA ALA A 20 12.51 -22.66 0.71
C ALA A 20 11.82 -23.58 -0.31
N VAL A 21 12.30 -24.82 -0.43
CA VAL A 21 11.72 -25.88 -1.28
C VAL A 21 10.64 -26.59 -0.45
N PRO A 22 9.36 -26.64 -0.86
CA PRO A 22 8.35 -27.37 -0.09
C PRO A 22 8.43 -28.87 -0.40
N THR A 23 8.57 -29.68 0.65
CA THR A 23 8.31 -31.12 0.61
C THR A 23 6.80 -31.34 0.58
N ALA A 24 6.33 -32.17 -0.35
CA ALA A 24 4.93 -32.50 -0.53
C ALA A 24 4.42 -33.37 0.63
N ALA A 25 3.70 -32.78 1.58
CA ALA A 25 2.68 -33.43 2.41
C ALA A 25 1.97 -32.38 3.28
N GLU A 26 0.95 -31.69 2.76
CA GLU A 26 0.11 -30.80 3.58
C GLU A 26 -1.37 -31.01 3.28
N ALA A 27 -2.14 -31.32 4.33
CA ALA A 27 -3.58 -31.08 4.37
C ALA A 27 -3.80 -29.62 3.93
N LYS A 28 -4.52 -29.41 2.82
CA LYS A 28 -4.56 -28.13 2.11
C LYS A 28 -5.37 -27.10 2.90
N ARG A 29 -4.72 -26.39 3.83
CA ARG A 29 -5.28 -25.17 4.42
C ARG A 29 -5.46 -24.13 3.32
N VAL A 30 -6.69 -23.90 2.88
CA VAL A 30 -6.99 -22.86 1.89
C VAL A 30 -7.21 -21.54 2.64
N LEU A 31 -6.38 -20.55 2.36
CA LEU A 31 -6.57 -19.19 2.89
C LEU A 31 -7.76 -18.55 2.17
N VAL A 32 -8.93 -18.55 2.81
CA VAL A 32 -10.15 -17.91 2.30
C VAL A 32 -10.22 -16.49 2.83
N CYS A 33 -10.15 -15.51 1.94
CA CYS A 33 -10.26 -14.10 2.30
C CYS A 33 -11.51 -13.46 1.69
N LYS A 34 -12.39 -12.90 2.53
CA LYS A 34 -13.59 -12.18 2.08
C LYS A 34 -13.36 -10.67 2.01
N ASP A 35 -13.89 -10.04 0.96
CA ASP A 35 -14.00 -8.58 0.78
C ASP A 35 -12.71 -7.75 0.88
N VAL A 36 -11.55 -8.39 0.77
CA VAL A 36 -10.25 -7.72 0.87
C VAL A 36 -10.08 -6.67 -0.22
N LYS A 37 -10.55 -6.99 -1.43
CA LYS A 37 -10.47 -6.09 -2.59
C LYS A 37 -11.28 -4.81 -2.33
N ASN A 38 -12.50 -4.94 -1.83
CA ASN A 38 -13.37 -3.80 -1.57
C ASN A 38 -12.79 -2.88 -0.48
N LYS A 39 -12.23 -3.48 0.58
CA LYS A 39 -11.53 -2.69 1.62
C LYS A 39 -10.26 -2.04 1.13
N ALA A 40 -9.49 -2.74 0.30
CA ALA A 40 -8.30 -2.17 -0.33
C ALA A 40 -8.68 -0.97 -1.22
N ASN A 41 -9.74 -1.08 -2.03
CA ASN A 41 -10.24 0.00 -2.87
C ASN A 41 -10.73 1.20 -2.04
N ASN A 42 -11.45 0.96 -0.95
CA ASN A 42 -11.84 2.04 -0.03
C ASN A 42 -10.62 2.77 0.54
N GLY A 43 -9.58 2.02 0.93
CA GLY A 43 -8.31 2.60 1.36
C GLY A 43 -7.62 3.42 0.27
N THR A 44 -7.68 2.95 -0.98
CA THR A 44 -7.19 3.69 -2.15
C THR A 44 -7.94 5.01 -2.33
N ILE A 45 -9.28 4.99 -2.29
CA ILE A 45 -10.09 6.19 -2.49
C ILE A 45 -9.85 7.20 -1.38
N ILE A 46 -9.89 6.76 -0.11
CA ILE A 46 -9.64 7.63 1.04
C ILE A 46 -8.22 8.21 0.98
N GLY A 47 -7.23 7.37 0.66
CA GLY A 47 -5.84 7.78 0.52
C GLY A 47 -5.63 8.75 -0.65
N ALA A 48 -6.28 8.53 -1.79
CA ALA A 48 -6.19 9.39 -2.96
C ALA A 48 -6.83 10.76 -2.72
N VAL A 49 -8.03 10.78 -2.14
CA VAL A 49 -8.74 12.03 -1.83
C VAL A 49 -8.01 12.78 -0.73
N GLY A 50 -7.66 12.12 0.38
CA GLY A 50 -6.91 12.74 1.47
C GLY A 50 -5.55 13.26 1.02
N GLY A 51 -4.79 12.44 0.30
CA GLY A 51 -3.48 12.80 -0.24
C GLY A 51 -3.54 13.91 -1.29
N GLY A 52 -4.56 13.91 -2.15
CA GLY A 52 -4.77 14.95 -3.15
C GLY A 52 -5.14 16.30 -2.54
N VAL A 53 -6.07 16.31 -1.58
CA VAL A 53 -6.46 17.55 -0.86
C VAL A 53 -5.29 18.11 -0.06
N LEU A 54 -4.57 17.26 0.69
CA LEU A 54 -3.35 17.67 1.40
C LEU A 54 -2.28 18.21 0.44
N GLY A 55 -2.07 17.53 -0.69
CA GLY A 55 -1.14 17.96 -1.73
C GLY A 55 -1.49 19.32 -2.35
N ASN A 56 -2.78 19.61 -2.53
CA ASN A 56 -3.27 20.91 -3.03
C ASN A 56 -3.01 22.06 -2.05
N VAL A 57 -3.22 21.80 -0.75
CA VAL A 57 -3.01 22.81 0.31
C VAL A 57 -1.52 23.12 0.46
N VAL A 58 -0.64 22.11 0.41
CA VAL A 58 0.81 22.28 0.57
C VAL A 58 1.47 22.94 -0.65
N ALA A 59 0.96 22.71 -1.87
CA ALA A 59 1.63 23.13 -3.10
C ALA A 59 1.54 24.63 -3.45
N GLY A 60 0.88 25.47 -2.63
CA GLY A 60 0.87 26.94 -2.82
C GLY A 60 0.28 27.44 -4.15
N SER A 61 0.25 28.75 -4.37
CA SER A 61 -0.29 29.38 -5.59
C SER A 61 0.67 29.24 -6.78
N GLY A 62 0.68 28.08 -7.41
CA GLY A 62 1.44 27.84 -8.64
C GLY A 62 1.35 26.39 -9.15
N ASN A 63 1.48 25.41 -8.24
CA ASN A 63 1.60 23.99 -8.61
C ASN A 63 0.59 23.08 -7.88
N LYS A 64 -0.60 23.62 -7.57
CA LYS A 64 -1.69 22.90 -6.88
C LYS A 64 -2.05 21.57 -7.54
N THR A 65 -2.11 21.56 -8.87
CA THR A 65 -2.43 20.37 -9.66
C THR A 65 -1.35 19.30 -9.54
N GLU A 66 -0.07 19.70 -9.56
CA GLU A 66 1.06 18.77 -9.42
C GLU A 66 1.11 18.17 -8.00
N GLY A 67 0.95 19.02 -6.97
CA GLY A 67 0.85 18.56 -5.59
C GLY A 67 -0.33 17.62 -5.35
N THR A 68 -1.47 17.90 -5.99
CA THR A 68 -2.66 17.03 -5.92
C THR A 68 -2.41 15.70 -6.61
N LEU A 69 -1.83 15.68 -7.81
CA LEU A 69 -1.59 14.44 -8.57
C LEU A 69 -0.56 13.54 -7.86
N ILE A 70 0.53 14.12 -7.38
CA ILE A 70 1.55 13.38 -6.62
C ILE A 70 0.96 12.91 -5.29
N GLY A 71 0.29 13.79 -4.55
CA GLY A 71 -0.33 13.47 -3.27
C GLY A 71 -1.41 12.39 -3.41
N ALA A 72 -2.26 12.48 -4.44
CA ALA A 72 -3.28 11.48 -4.73
C ALA A 72 -2.67 10.15 -5.18
N GLY A 73 -1.65 10.17 -6.04
CA GLY A 73 -0.98 8.95 -6.50
C GLY A 73 -0.30 8.19 -5.35
N VAL A 74 0.50 8.91 -4.54
CA VAL A 74 1.18 8.34 -3.38
C VAL A 74 0.16 7.89 -2.32
N GLY A 75 -0.83 8.72 -2.03
CA GLY A 75 -1.90 8.41 -1.07
C GLY A 75 -2.75 7.22 -1.49
N ALA A 76 -3.04 7.06 -2.78
CA ALA A 76 -3.78 5.93 -3.33
C ALA A 76 -3.03 4.60 -3.11
N VAL A 77 -1.74 4.57 -3.45
CA VAL A 77 -0.91 3.36 -3.33
C VAL A 77 -0.68 3.00 -1.86
N ALA A 78 -0.34 3.97 -1.02
CA ALA A 78 -0.15 3.77 0.41
C ALA A 78 -1.45 3.30 1.08
N GLY A 79 -2.56 4.01 0.82
CA GLY A 79 -3.88 3.67 1.34
C GLY A 79 -4.35 2.28 0.90
N HIS A 80 -4.08 1.89 -0.35
CA HIS A 80 -4.37 0.54 -0.86
C HIS A 80 -3.63 -0.53 -0.06
N GLN A 81 -2.31 -0.38 0.11
CA GLN A 81 -1.48 -1.38 0.77
C GLN A 81 -1.84 -1.52 2.25
N ILE A 82 -2.06 -0.41 2.95
CA ILE A 82 -2.44 -0.41 4.37
C ILE A 82 -3.81 -1.08 4.52
N ALA A 83 -4.80 -0.68 3.74
CA ALA A 83 -6.15 -1.24 3.86
C ALA A 83 -6.20 -2.72 3.46
N LYS A 84 -5.46 -3.13 2.41
CA LYS A 84 -5.34 -4.53 2.02
C LYS A 84 -4.69 -5.37 3.12
N SER A 85 -3.62 -4.90 3.73
CA SER A 85 -2.89 -5.63 4.78
C SER A 85 -3.74 -5.79 6.04
N ASN A 86 -4.43 -4.73 6.45
CA ASN A 86 -5.36 -4.76 7.57
C ASN A 86 -6.57 -5.66 7.28
N ALA A 87 -7.13 -5.58 6.07
CA ALA A 87 -8.25 -6.42 5.66
C ALA A 87 -7.86 -7.89 5.63
N LYS A 88 -6.66 -8.24 5.14
CA LYS A 88 -6.18 -9.62 5.18
C LYS A 88 -6.10 -10.16 6.61
N LYS A 89 -5.51 -9.40 7.54
CA LYS A 89 -5.40 -9.82 8.95
C LYS A 89 -6.76 -10.06 9.60
N LYS A 90 -7.79 -9.28 9.25
CA LYS A 90 -9.11 -9.35 9.89
C LYS A 90 -10.12 -10.24 9.16
N ARG A 91 -9.93 -10.53 7.87
CA ARG A 91 -10.95 -11.14 6.99
C ARG A 91 -10.46 -12.38 6.24
N CYS A 92 -9.21 -12.77 6.43
CA CYS A 92 -8.71 -14.07 5.99
C CYS A 92 -8.79 -15.08 7.12
N HIS A 93 -9.31 -16.26 6.82
CA HIS A 93 -9.28 -17.42 7.70
C HIS A 93 -8.81 -18.63 6.92
N TYR A 94 -8.19 -19.58 7.60
CA TYR A 94 -7.81 -20.85 7.01
C TYR A 94 -8.99 -21.79 7.13
N GLU A 95 -9.54 -22.17 5.99
CA GLU A 95 -10.56 -23.19 5.89
C GLU A 95 -9.85 -24.48 5.44
N TYR A 96 -10.09 -25.57 6.17
CA TYR A 96 -9.64 -26.90 5.74
C TYR A 96 -10.68 -27.43 4.76
N ARG A 97 -10.24 -27.76 3.56
CA ARG A 97 -11.07 -28.33 2.51
C ARG A 97 -10.71 -29.79 2.28
#